data_AF-A0A2N7DS29-F1
#
_entry.id   AF-A0A2N7DS29-F1
#
_cell.length_a   1.000
_cell.length_b   1.000
_cell.length_c   1.000
_cell.angle_alpha   90.00
_cell.angle_beta   90.00
_cell.angle_gamma   90.00
#
_symmetry.space_group_name_H-M   'P 1'
#
loop_
_entity.id
_entity.type
_entity.pdbx_description
1 polymer ?
#
loop_
_entity_poly.entity_id
_entity_poly.type
_entity_poly.pdbx_seq_one_letter_code
_entity_poly.pdbx_strand_id
1 'polypeptide(L)'
;MLEKYDAALESWIESNVAHGDDDALFASGYLQGHIAVVLSQLEQEQTSGIDALDDKMVDCLALANDELDEADFSLVKAAWLQLRQIISDIK
;
A
#
# COMPACT_ATOMS: atom_id res chain seq x y z
N MET A 1 8.02 2.25 14.23
CA MET A 1 8.24 1.36 13.07
C MET A 1 7.10 1.56 12.08
N LEU A 2 5.85 1.27 12.46
CA LEU A 2 4.67 1.50 11.62
C LEU A 2 4.50 2.98 11.21
N GLU A 3 4.76 3.93 12.11
CA GLU A 3 4.75 5.39 11.80
C GLU A 3 5.69 5.77 10.64
N LYS A 4 6.81 5.06 10.46
CA LYS A 4 7.71 5.32 9.33
C LYS A 4 7.11 4.82 8.01
N TYR A 5 6.32 3.74 8.06
CA TYR A 5 5.64 3.19 6.89
C TYR A 5 4.49 4.11 6.48
N ASP A 6 3.76 4.64 7.46
CA ASP A 6 2.70 5.62 7.25
C ASP A 6 3.25 6.92 6.61
N ALA A 7 4.34 7.48 7.15
CA ALA A 7 4.99 8.65 6.57
C ALA A 7 5.52 8.40 5.14
N ALA A 8 6.02 7.19 4.86
CA ALA A 8 6.48 6.82 3.52
C ALA A 8 5.30 6.67 2.54
N LEU A 9 4.18 6.12 2.98
CA LEU A 9 2.94 6.07 2.23
C LEU A 9 2.45 7.48 1.90
N GLU A 10 2.38 8.38 2.89
CA GLU A 10 1.95 9.77 2.69
C GLU A 10 2.82 10.49 1.64
N SER A 11 4.16 10.41 1.80
CA SER A 11 5.08 11.04 0.85
C SER A 11 4.98 10.47 -0.57
N TRP A 12 4.78 9.15 -0.68
CA TRP A 12 4.59 8.50 -1.98
C TRP A 12 3.26 8.91 -2.64
N ILE A 13 2.17 9.01 -1.86
CA ILE A 13 0.88 9.53 -2.35
C ILE A 13 1.02 10.97 -2.80
N GLU A 14 1.65 11.85 -2.01
CA GLU A 14 1.88 13.25 -2.40
C GLU A 14 2.62 13.35 -3.73
N SER A 15 3.62 12.50 -3.96
CA SER A 15 4.35 12.43 -5.22
C SER A 15 3.46 12.01 -6.39
N ASN A 16 2.63 10.97 -6.20
CA ASN A 16 1.65 10.54 -7.22
C ASN A 16 0.58 11.61 -7.47
N VAL A 17 0.14 12.34 -6.46
CA VAL A 17 -0.79 13.48 -6.61
C VAL A 17 -0.18 14.61 -7.42
N ALA A 18 1.09 14.91 -7.21
CA ALA A 18 1.77 16.01 -7.89
C ALA A 18 2.20 15.68 -9.33
N HIS A 19 2.52 14.42 -9.60
CA HIS A 19 3.25 14.03 -10.82
C HIS A 19 2.71 12.78 -11.53
N GLY A 20 1.80 12.03 -10.91
CA GLY A 20 1.21 10.82 -11.47
C GLY A 20 0.12 11.12 -12.51
N ASP A 21 -0.17 10.12 -13.32
CA ASP A 21 -1.34 10.08 -14.20
C ASP A 21 -2.57 9.55 -13.46
N ASP A 22 -3.72 9.52 -14.15
CA ASP A 22 -5.00 9.08 -13.56
C ASP A 22 -4.91 7.64 -12.99
N ASP A 23 -4.15 6.76 -13.65
CA ASP A 23 -3.93 5.38 -13.21
C ASP A 23 -3.11 5.33 -11.91
N ALA A 24 -2.05 6.14 -11.81
CA ALA A 24 -1.25 6.26 -10.59
C ALA A 24 -2.07 6.87 -9.43
N LEU A 25 -2.91 7.88 -9.71
CA LEU A 25 -3.81 8.47 -8.72
C LEU A 25 -4.82 7.45 -8.20
N PHE A 26 -5.43 6.68 -9.10
CA PHE A 26 -6.35 5.60 -8.76
C PHE A 26 -5.68 4.56 -7.87
N ALA A 27 -4.56 4.00 -8.32
CA ALA A 27 -3.88 2.91 -7.64
C ALA A 27 -3.33 3.34 -6.26
N SER A 28 -2.76 4.55 -6.16
CA SER A 28 -2.24 5.07 -4.90
C SER A 28 -3.35 5.41 -3.89
N GLY A 29 -4.46 5.99 -4.35
CA GLY A 29 -5.62 6.25 -3.49
C GLY A 29 -6.28 4.95 -3.01
N TYR A 30 -6.40 3.95 -3.87
CA TYR A 30 -6.96 2.64 -3.49
C TYR A 30 -6.08 1.94 -2.43
N LEU A 31 -4.76 1.93 -2.62
CA LEU A 31 -3.83 1.35 -1.65
C LEU A 31 -3.80 2.07 -0.31
N GLN A 32 -3.95 3.40 -0.30
CA GLN A 32 -3.98 4.18 0.93
C GLN A 32 -5.01 3.62 1.93
N GLY A 33 -6.22 3.31 1.45
CA GLY A 33 -7.29 2.76 2.29
C GLY A 33 -6.94 1.39 2.87
N HIS A 34 -6.43 0.48 2.05
CA HIS A 34 -6.05 -0.87 2.49
C HIS A 34 -4.88 -0.85 3.48
N ILE A 35 -3.86 -0.03 3.21
CA ILE A 35 -2.71 0.07 4.09
C ILE A 35 -3.10 0.69 5.43
N ALA A 36 -3.97 1.68 5.47
CA ALA A 36 -4.48 2.23 6.73
C ALA A 36 -5.17 1.15 7.59
N VAL A 37 -5.95 0.27 6.97
CA VAL A 37 -6.58 -0.87 7.65
C VAL A 37 -5.52 -1.85 8.17
N VAL A 38 -4.55 -2.22 7.34
CA VAL A 38 -3.49 -3.16 7.71
C VAL A 38 -2.61 -2.62 8.83
N LEU A 39 -2.19 -1.35 8.75
CA LEU A 39 -1.40 -0.70 9.80
C LEU A 39 -2.17 -0.68 11.13
N SER A 40 -3.49 -0.41 11.11
CA SER A 40 -4.32 -0.48 12.31
C SER A 40 -4.39 -1.89 12.90
N GLN A 41 -4.49 -2.93 12.06
CA GLN A 41 -4.46 -4.32 12.52
C GLN A 41 -3.11 -4.69 13.15
N LEU A 42 -2.00 -4.31 12.51
CA LEU A 42 -0.65 -4.56 13.01
C LEU A 42 -0.42 -3.87 14.36
N GLU A 43 -0.91 -2.64 14.52
CA GLU A 43 -0.86 -1.92 15.79
C GLU A 43 -1.64 -2.68 16.89
N GLN A 44 -2.86 -3.14 16.61
CA GLN A 44 -3.67 -3.93 17.55
C GLN A 44 -3.00 -5.26 17.93
N GLU A 45 -2.35 -5.90 16.97
CA GLU A 45 -1.62 -7.17 17.16
C GLU A 45 -0.22 -6.97 17.79
N GLN A 46 0.18 -5.72 18.06
CA GLN A 46 1.52 -5.35 18.53
C GLN A 46 2.64 -5.95 17.65
N THR A 47 2.34 -6.13 16.36
CA THR A 47 3.25 -6.69 15.37
C THR A 47 3.76 -5.56 14.49
N SER A 48 5.05 -5.59 14.17
CA SER A 48 5.63 -4.59 13.30
C SER A 48 6.74 -5.20 12.45
N GLY A 49 6.90 -4.67 11.25
CA GLY A 49 7.89 -5.15 10.30
C GLY A 49 7.30 -5.27 8.90
N ILE A 50 8.19 -5.26 7.90
CA ILE A 50 7.78 -5.35 6.50
C ILE A 50 7.15 -6.70 6.18
N ASP A 51 7.64 -7.80 6.77
CA ASP A 51 7.09 -9.13 6.52
C ASP A 51 5.63 -9.24 6.99
N ALA A 52 5.33 -8.71 8.18
CA ALA A 52 3.96 -8.71 8.71
C ALA A 52 3.01 -7.79 7.92
N LEU A 53 3.53 -6.69 7.37
CA LEU A 53 2.80 -5.82 6.45
C LEU A 53 2.52 -6.53 5.12
N ASP A 54 3.53 -7.20 4.56
CA ASP A 54 3.43 -7.94 3.29
C ASP A 54 2.41 -9.08 3.39
N ASP A 55 2.49 -9.87 4.47
CA ASP A 55 1.56 -10.98 4.73
C ASP A 55 0.10 -10.51 4.76
N LYS A 56 -0.20 -9.41 5.47
CA LYS A 56 -1.56 -8.87 5.52
C LYS A 56 -1.99 -8.19 4.21
N MET A 57 -1.06 -7.56 3.49
CA MET A 57 -1.35 -6.94 2.20
C MET A 57 -1.65 -7.99 1.12
N VAL A 58 -1.09 -9.20 1.20
CA VAL A 58 -1.48 -10.32 0.33
C VAL A 58 -2.97 -10.62 0.44
N ASP A 59 -3.50 -10.68 1.67
CA ASP A 59 -4.93 -10.93 1.90
C ASP A 59 -5.80 -9.77 1.38
N CYS A 60 -5.40 -8.52 1.62
CA CYS A 60 -6.09 -7.34 1.09
C CYS A 60 -6.11 -7.31 -0.45
N LEU A 61 -4.99 -7.65 -1.10
CA LEU A 61 -4.89 -7.68 -2.56
C LEU A 61 -5.69 -8.84 -3.17
N ALA A 62 -5.81 -9.97 -2.47
CA ALA A 62 -6.70 -11.05 -2.91
C ALA A 62 -8.17 -10.60 -2.96
N LEU A 63 -8.61 -9.81 -1.98
CA LEU A 63 -9.95 -9.20 -1.99
C LEU A 63 -10.09 -8.16 -3.10
N ALA A 64 -9.08 -7.31 -3.31
CA ALA A 64 -9.08 -6.32 -4.38
C ALA A 64 -9.20 -6.96 -5.77
N ASN A 65 -8.61 -8.14 -5.97
CA ASN A 65 -8.73 -8.89 -7.22
C ASN A 65 -10.17 -9.35 -7.53
N ASP A 66 -11.01 -9.52 -6.50
CA ASP A 66 -12.42 -9.86 -6.67
C ASP A 66 -13.30 -8.61 -6.88
N GLU A 67 -12.82 -7.42 -6.48
CA GLU A 67 -13.53 -6.13 -6.60
C GLU A 67 -13.21 -5.36 -7.89
N LEU A 68 -11.98 -5.50 -8.39
CA LEU A 68 -11.45 -4.75 -9.53
C LEU A 68 -11.46 -5.61 -10.79
N ASP A 69 -11.47 -4.95 -11.96
CA ASP A 69 -11.16 -5.66 -13.19
C ASP A 69 -9.65 -5.97 -13.30
N GLU A 70 -9.28 -6.77 -14.31
CA GLU A 70 -7.90 -7.23 -14.49
C GLU A 70 -6.91 -6.07 -14.71
N ALA A 71 -7.34 -4.99 -15.36
CA ALA A 71 -6.50 -3.83 -15.64
C ALA A 71 -6.25 -3.02 -14.36
N ASP A 72 -7.32 -2.68 -13.64
CA ASP A 72 -7.27 -1.94 -12.39
C ASP A 72 -6.51 -2.71 -11.31
N PHE A 73 -6.73 -4.02 -11.21
CA PHE A 73 -5.98 -4.87 -10.28
C PHE A 73 -4.48 -4.90 -10.62
N SER A 74 -4.13 -4.92 -11.91
CA SER A 74 -2.73 -4.86 -12.33
C SER A 74 -2.05 -3.55 -11.93
N LEU A 75 -2.77 -2.43 -12.02
CA LEU A 75 -2.29 -1.11 -11.56
C LEU A 75 -2.05 -1.12 -10.04
N VAL A 76 -3.02 -1.56 -9.26
CA VAL A 76 -2.92 -1.64 -7.78
C VAL A 76 -1.77 -2.55 -7.36
N LYS A 77 -1.60 -3.71 -8.00
CA LYS A 77 -0.50 -4.63 -7.73
C LYS A 77 0.86 -4.00 -8.04
N ALA A 78 0.99 -3.31 -9.16
CA ALA A 78 2.22 -2.62 -9.54
C ALA A 78 2.56 -1.50 -8.54
N ALA A 79 1.55 -0.74 -8.13
CA ALA A 79 1.68 0.32 -7.14
C ALA A 79 2.10 -0.22 -5.76
N TRP A 80 1.58 -1.38 -5.35
CA TRP A 80 2.00 -2.05 -4.12
C TRP A 80 3.47 -2.44 -4.16
N LEU A 81 3.94 -3.02 -5.28
CA LEU A 81 5.34 -3.40 -5.43
C LEU A 81 6.29 -2.19 -5.30
N GLN A 82 5.90 -1.05 -5.86
CA GLN A 82 6.66 0.20 -5.76
C GLN A 82 6.73 0.68 -4.30
N LEU A 83 5.59 0.77 -3.63
CA LEU A 83 5.54 1.23 -2.24
C LEU A 83 6.26 0.26 -1.29
N ARG A 84 6.10 -1.05 -1.48
CA ARG A 84 6.81 -2.10 -0.73
C ARG A 84 8.32 -1.93 -0.84
N GLN A 85 8.83 -1.60 -2.02
CA GLN A 85 10.25 -1.32 -2.21
C GLN A 85 10.69 -0.09 -1.41
N ILE A 86 9.94 1.01 -1.48
CA ILE A 86 10.21 2.23 -0.70
C ILE A 86 10.26 1.90 0.80
N ILE A 87 9.29 1.15 1.30
CA ILE A 87 9.20 0.76 2.70
C ILE A 87 10.38 -0.15 3.11
N SER A 88 10.80 -1.06 2.24
CA SER A 88 11.93 -1.96 2.47
C SER A 88 13.26 -1.21 2.62
N ASP A 89 13.39 -0.04 2.03
CA ASP A 89 14.61 0.77 2.08
C ASP A 89 14.68 1.67 3.34
N ILE A 90 13.61 1.69 4.15
CA ILE A 90 13.56 2.40 5.42
C ILE A 90 14.35 1.62 6.49
N LYS A 91 15.47 2.19 6.92
CA LYS A 91 16.31 1.66 8.00
C LYS A 91 15.71 1.83 9.40
#